data_AF-E0LSQ3-F1
#
_entry.id   AF-E0LSQ3-F1
#
_cell.length_a   1.000
_cell.length_b   1.000
_cell.length_c   1.000
_cell.angle_alpha   90.00
_cell.angle_beta   90.00
_cell.angle_gamma   90.00
#
_symmetry.space_group_name_H-M   'P 1'
#
loop_
_entity.id
_entity.type
_entity.pdbx_description
1 polymer ?
#
loop_
_entity_poly.entity_id
_entity_poly.type
_entity_poly.pdbx_seq_one_letter_code
_entity_poly.pdbx_strand_id
1 'polypeptide(L)'
;MDYGYWFTVIAIFVTGLVMVMQAISYYRTGVYTKTFKGTSRCELIKRADRPHAYWFNLSLHMLAGVGGVYFSLWFLQFDPTVKEWYEALIESLSHRILMLFS
;
A
#
# COMPACT_ATOMS: atom_id res chain seq x y z
N MET A 1 -4.84 -21.45 12.92
CA MET A 1 -4.57 -20.03 13.20
C MET A 1 -5.84 -19.39 13.73
N ASP A 2 -5.74 -18.41 14.64
CA ASP A 2 -6.91 -17.78 15.25
C ASP A 2 -7.62 -16.79 14.29
N TYR A 3 -8.92 -16.57 14.48
CA TYR A 3 -9.70 -15.64 13.65
C TYR A 3 -9.18 -14.19 13.74
N GLY A 4 -8.63 -13.78 14.90
CA GLY A 4 -8.04 -12.46 15.08
C GLY A 4 -6.80 -12.22 14.21
N TYR A 5 -6.03 -13.27 13.91
CA TYR A 5 -4.89 -13.19 13.01
C TYR A 5 -5.33 -12.86 11.58
N TRP A 6 -6.33 -13.58 11.06
CA TRP A 6 -6.86 -13.36 9.71
C TRP A 6 -7.50 -11.98 9.55
N PHE A 7 -8.22 -11.53 10.56
CA PHE A 7 -8.76 -10.17 10.57
C PHE A 7 -7.66 -9.11 10.46
N THR A 8 -6.53 -9.32 11.17
CA THR A 8 -5.39 -8.41 11.14
C THR A 8 -4.73 -8.38 9.75
N VAL A 9 -4.53 -9.54 9.12
CA VAL A 9 -3.95 -9.63 7.76
C VAL A 9 -4.84 -8.89 6.75
N ILE A 10 -6.16 -9.11 6.78
CA ILE A 10 -7.11 -8.42 5.90
C ILE A 10 -7.12 -6.92 6.16
N ALA A 11 -7.12 -6.48 7.42
CA ALA A 11 -7.10 -5.07 7.77
C ALA A 11 -5.83 -4.36 7.25
N ILE A 12 -4.66 -5.01 7.35
CA ILE A 12 -3.40 -4.49 6.81
C ILE A 12 -3.47 -4.39 5.29
N PHE A 13 -3.98 -5.43 4.61
CA PHE A 13 -4.12 -5.44 3.16
C PHE A 13 -5.00 -4.29 2.65
N VAL A 14 -6.20 -4.13 3.23
CA VAL A 14 -7.14 -3.07 2.87
C VAL A 14 -6.55 -1.69 3.15
N THR A 15 -5.91 -1.51 4.32
CA THR A 15 -5.24 -0.25 4.67
C THR A 15 -4.12 0.08 3.67
N GLY A 16 -3.32 -0.92 3.29
CA GLY A 16 -2.27 -0.77 2.29
C GLY A 16 -2.81 -0.31 0.94
N LEU A 17 -3.88 -0.94 0.44
CA LEU A 17 -4.55 -0.53 -0.80
C LEU A 17 -5.07 0.91 -0.72
N VAL A 18 -5.71 1.27 0.39
CA VAL A 18 -6.21 2.64 0.62
C VAL A 18 -5.07 3.65 0.60
N MET A 19 -3.94 3.34 1.23
CA MET A 19 -2.76 4.21 1.22
C MET A 19 -2.18 4.37 -0.19
N VAL A 20 -2.08 3.30 -0.98
CA VAL A 20 -1.63 3.39 -2.38
C VAL A 20 -2.57 4.26 -3.22
N MET A 21 -3.89 4.07 -3.08
CA MET A 21 -4.88 4.90 -3.79
C MET A 21 -4.78 6.38 -3.39
N GLN A 22 -4.61 6.67 -2.10
CA GLN A 22 -4.41 8.05 -1.61
C GLN A 22 -3.13 8.66 -2.17
N ALA A 23 -2.04 7.91 -2.18
CA ALA A 23 -0.77 8.39 -2.73
C ALA A 23 -0.86 8.68 -4.23
N ILE A 24 -1.57 7.86 -5.02
CA ILE A 24 -1.87 8.17 -6.43
C ILE A 24 -2.67 9.48 -6.54
N SER A 25 -3.67 9.67 -5.68
CA SER A 25 -4.45 10.91 -5.63
C SER A 25 -3.57 12.14 -5.30
N TYR A 26 -2.68 12.03 -4.32
CA TYR A 26 -1.72 13.09 -3.97
C TYR A 26 -0.76 13.40 -5.12
N TYR A 27 -0.30 12.37 -5.83
CA TYR A 27 0.55 12.54 -7.02
C TYR A 27 -0.18 13.30 -8.13
N ARG A 28 -1.44 12.95 -8.41
CA ARG A 28 -2.26 13.59 -9.45
C ARG A 28 -2.65 15.02 -9.11
N THR A 29 -2.97 15.29 -7.84
CA THR A 29 -3.40 16.63 -7.38
C THR A 29 -2.21 17.55 -7.10
N GLY A 30 -1.02 17.00 -6.86
CA GLY A 30 0.14 17.77 -6.42
C GLY A 30 -0.01 18.34 -5.01
N VAL A 31 -0.98 17.84 -4.23
CA VAL A 31 -1.29 18.29 -2.87
C VAL A 31 -1.28 17.09 -1.93
N TYR A 32 -0.44 17.15 -0.90
CA TYR A 32 -0.41 16.15 0.16
C TYR A 32 -1.12 16.70 1.40
N THR A 33 -2.13 15.96 1.90
CA THR A 33 -2.90 16.35 3.08
C THR A 33 -2.30 15.71 4.33
N LYS A 34 -1.83 16.52 5.28
CA LYS A 34 -1.32 16.00 6.56
C LYS A 34 -2.27 16.40 7.68
N THR A 35 -2.88 15.41 8.33
CA THR A 35 -3.66 15.61 9.56
C THR A 35 -2.75 15.40 10.76
N PHE A 36 -2.55 16.44 11.57
CA PHE A 36 -1.80 16.30 12.81
C PHE A 36 -2.69 15.64 13.88
N LYS A 37 -2.26 14.50 14.41
CA LYS A 37 -2.93 13.86 15.56
C LYS A 37 -3.07 14.87 16.70
N GLY A 38 -4.30 15.09 17.18
CA GLY A 38 -4.61 16.01 18.27
C GLY A 38 -5.08 17.40 17.84
N THR A 39 -5.13 17.70 16.54
CA THR A 39 -5.71 18.96 16.02
C THR A 39 -6.59 18.68 14.81
N SER A 40 -7.74 19.38 14.70
CA SER A 40 -8.61 19.28 13.52
C SER A 40 -8.08 20.00 12.28
N ARG A 41 -6.88 20.61 12.36
CA ARG A 41 -6.28 21.33 11.24
C ARG A 41 -5.63 20.35 10.26
N CYS A 42 -6.15 20.34 9.05
CA CYS A 42 -5.54 19.68 7.91
C CYS A 42 -4.54 20.65 7.27
N GLU A 43 -3.25 20.33 7.30
CA GLU A 43 -2.24 21.11 6.58
C GLU A 43 -2.15 20.58 5.14
N LEU A 44 -2.32 21.47 4.17
CA LEU A 44 -2.19 21.17 2.76
C LEU A 44 -0.76 21.50 2.32
N ILE A 45 0.03 20.48 1.99
CA ILE A 45 1.38 20.64 1.47
C ILE A 45 1.30 20.57 -0.05
N LYS A 46 1.36 21.72 -0.73
CA LYS A 46 1.46 21.75 -2.19
C LYS A 46 2.88 21.44 -2.63
N ARG A 47 3.03 20.69 -3.73
CA ARG A 47 4.33 20.37 -4.32
C ARG A 47 5.17 21.62 -4.61
N ALA A 48 4.53 22.70 -5.09
CA ALA A 48 5.23 23.95 -5.42
C ALA A 48 5.78 24.68 -4.18
N ASP A 49 5.05 24.65 -3.07
CA ASP A 49 5.41 25.41 -1.87
C ASP A 49 6.53 24.71 -1.07
N ARG A 50 6.48 23.37 -0.99
CA ARG A 50 7.45 22.56 -0.23
C ARG A 50 7.75 21.24 -0.94
N PRO A 51 8.55 21.24 -2.03
CA PRO A 51 8.76 20.06 -2.87
C PRO A 51 9.42 18.91 -2.13
N HIS A 52 10.47 19.17 -1.35
CA HIS A 52 11.18 18.12 -0.60
C HIS A 52 10.27 17.43 0.42
N ALA A 53 9.49 18.20 1.18
CA ALA A 53 8.55 17.65 2.15
C ALA A 53 7.42 16.88 1.45
N TYR A 54 6.89 17.40 0.35
CA TYR A 54 5.86 16.73 -0.44
C TYR A 54 6.34 15.35 -0.93
N TRP A 55 7.50 15.30 -1.58
CA TRP A 55 8.03 14.05 -2.13
C TRP A 55 8.38 13.05 -1.04
N PHE A 56 9.00 13.51 0.06
CA PHE A 56 9.30 12.64 1.19
C PHE A 56 8.04 11.99 1.78
N ASN A 57 6.99 12.78 2.03
CA ASN A 57 5.73 12.25 2.58
C ASN A 57 5.03 11.33 1.58
N LEU A 58 5.00 11.68 0.29
CA LEU A 58 4.42 10.85 -0.76
C LEU A 58 5.14 9.49 -0.86
N SER A 59 6.48 9.49 -0.85
CA SER A 59 7.29 8.27 -0.90
C SER A 59 7.05 7.40 0.33
N LEU A 60 7.00 7.96 1.53
CA LEU A 60 6.68 7.19 2.73
C LEU A 60 5.28 6.58 2.67
N HIS A 61 4.29 7.33 2.18
CA HIS A 61 2.91 6.84 2.06
C HIS A 61 2.81 5.70 1.04
N MET A 62 3.51 5.83 -0.10
CA MET A 62 3.63 4.77 -1.10
C MET A 62 4.32 3.53 -0.53
N LEU A 63 5.46 3.69 0.14
CA LEU A 63 6.23 2.58 0.71
C LEU A 63 5.43 1.84 1.79
N ALA A 64 4.75 2.57 2.67
CA ALA A 64 3.88 1.97 3.68
C ALA A 64 2.70 1.23 3.05
N GLY A 65 2.08 1.79 2.00
CA GLY A 65 0.99 1.16 1.28
C GLY A 65 1.42 -0.12 0.56
N VAL A 66 2.44 -0.04 -0.29
CA VAL A 66 3.00 -1.19 -1.02
C VAL A 66 3.55 -2.23 -0.06
N GLY A 67 4.26 -1.80 0.99
CA GLY A 67 4.76 -2.68 2.04
C GLY A 67 3.63 -3.43 2.74
N GLY A 68 2.55 -2.73 3.15
CA GLY A 68 1.38 -3.35 3.78
C GLY A 68 0.71 -4.41 2.88
N VAL A 69 0.56 -4.12 1.59
CA VAL A 69 0.02 -5.08 0.61
C VAL A 69 0.96 -6.28 0.45
N TYR A 70 2.26 -6.04 0.29
CA TYR A 70 3.24 -7.12 0.15
C TYR A 70 3.30 -8.01 1.40
N PHE A 71 3.38 -7.43 2.60
CA PHE A 71 3.42 -8.18 3.86
C PHE A 71 2.16 -9.02 4.06
N SER A 72 0.98 -8.46 3.78
CA SER A 72 -0.27 -9.22 3.92
C SER A 72 -0.39 -10.38 2.92
N LEU A 73 0.11 -10.21 1.68
CA LEU A 73 0.20 -11.32 0.73
C LEU A 73 1.25 -12.36 1.14
N TRP A 74 2.39 -11.94 1.68
CA TRP A 74 3.42 -12.85 2.19
C TRP A 74 2.90 -13.72 3.33
N PHE A 75 1.99 -13.20 4.17
CA PHE A 75 1.36 -14.01 5.23
C PHE A 75 0.48 -15.15 4.71
N LEU A 76 0.01 -15.11 3.46
CA LEU A 76 -0.79 -16.18 2.86
C LEU A 76 0.00 -17.48 2.68
N GLN A 77 1.33 -17.42 2.57
CA GLN A 77 2.14 -18.63 2.40
C GLN A 77 2.13 -19.56 3.63
N PHE A 78 1.77 -19.04 4.81
CA PHE A 78 1.82 -19.77 6.07
C PHE A 78 0.56 -20.59 6.36
N ASP A 79 -0.50 -20.41 5.57
CA ASP A 79 -1.70 -21.23 5.70
C ASP A 79 -1.84 -22.17 4.48
N PRO A 80 -1.81 -23.49 4.70
CA PRO A 80 -1.84 -24.48 3.63
C PRO A 80 -3.11 -24.40 2.75
N THR A 81 -4.21 -23.85 3.26
CA THR A 81 -5.49 -23.72 2.54
C THR A 81 -5.43 -22.66 1.44
N VAL A 82 -4.70 -21.57 1.68
CA VAL A 82 -4.58 -20.43 0.75
C VAL A 82 -3.24 -20.41 0.02
N LYS A 83 -2.29 -21.27 0.43
CA LYS A 83 -0.97 -21.40 -0.19
C LYS A 83 -1.05 -21.78 -1.67
N GLU A 84 -1.90 -22.74 -2.05
CA GLU A 84 -2.06 -23.12 -3.47
C GLU A 84 -2.57 -21.95 -4.33
N TRP A 85 -3.53 -21.18 -3.80
CA TRP A 85 -4.04 -19.97 -4.45
C TRP A 85 -2.96 -18.89 -4.58
N TYR A 86 -2.12 -18.72 -3.55
CA TYR A 86 -1.00 -17.77 -3.56
C TYR A 86 0.05 -18.14 -4.60
N GLU A 87 0.45 -19.42 -4.67
CA GLU A 87 1.42 -19.91 -5.65
C GLU A 87 0.91 -19.70 -7.09
N ALA A 88 -0.35 -20.03 -7.35
CA ALA A 88 -0.99 -19.79 -8.65
C ALA A 88 -1.03 -18.29 -9.03
N LEU A 89 -1.25 -17.41 -8.04
CA LEU A 89 -1.31 -15.96 -8.27
C LEU A 89 0.07 -15.38 -8.59
N ILE A 90 1.12 -15.85 -7.91
CA ILE A 90 2.50 -15.45 -8.21
C ILE A 90 2.96 -15.96 -9.57
N GLU A 91 2.65 -17.21 -9.91
CA GLU A 91 3.00 -17.79 -11.21
C GLU A 91 2.34 -16.99 -12.36
N SER A 92 1.06 -16.67 -12.22
CA SER A 92 0.32 -15.83 -13.18
C SER A 92 0.90 -14.42 -13.31
N LEU A 93 1.26 -13.77 -12.19
CA LEU A 93 1.88 -12.45 -12.22
C LEU A 93 3.27 -12.47 -12.86
N SER A 94 4.11 -13.45 -12.51
CA SER A 94 5.45 -13.63 -13.07
C SER A 94 5.38 -13.80 -14.59
N HIS A 95 4.47 -14.65 -15.07
CA HIS A 95 4.31 -14.91 -16.50
C HIS A 95 3.82 -13.67 -17.27
N ARG A 96 2.92 -12.87 -16.67
CA ARG A 96 2.44 -11.61 -17.26
C ARG A 96 3.49 -10.52 -17.29
N ILE A 97 4.32 -10.43 -16.24
CA ILE A 97 5.43 -9.48 -16.19
C ILE A 97 6.45 -9.83 -17.27
N LEU A 98 6.86 -11.11 -17.40
CA LEU A 98 7.80 -11.55 -18.43
C LEU A 98 7.32 -11.23 -19.85
N MET A 99 6.02 -11.40 -20.14
CA MET A 99 5.45 -11.05 -21.45
C MET A 99 5.44 -9.54 -21.76
N LEU A 100 5.49 -8.68 -20.74
CA LEU A 100 5.59 -7.23 -20.96
C LEU A 100 7.02 -6.79 -21.31
N PHE A 101 8.02 -7.67 -21.12
CA PHE A 101 9.45 -7.39 -21.35
C PHE A 101 10.08 -8.23 -22.49
N SER A 102 9.30 -9.06 -23.20
CA SER A 102 9.70 -9.83 -24.39
C SER A 102 9.17 -9.20 -25.67
#